data_AF-A0A7V9F112-F1
#
_entry.id   AF-A0A7V9F112-F1
#
_cell.length_a   1.000
_cell.length_b   1.000
_cell.length_c   1.000
_cell.angle_alpha   90.00
_cell.angle_beta   90.00
_cell.angle_gamma   90.00
#
_symmetry.space_group_name_H-M   'P 1'
#
loop_
_entity.id
_entity.type
_entity.pdbx_description
1 polymer ?
#
loop_
_entity_poly.entity_id
_entity_poly.type
_entity_poly.pdbx_seq_one_letter_code
_entity_poly.pdbx_strand_id
1 'polypeptide(L)' 'GLAIVVHAQADDEKTDPTGNSGARIACGVIKVLPPPG' A
#
# COMPACT_ATOMS: atom_id res chain seq x y z
N GLY A 1 -11.24 -2.32 7.90
CA GLY A 1 -9.82 -2.30 8.34
C GLY A 1 -9.02 -1.53 7.32
N LEU A 2 -7.95 -0.85 7.73
CA LEU A 2 -7.09 -0.08 6.84
C LEU A 2 -5.83 -0.90 6.51
N ALA A 3 -5.41 -0.90 5.24
CA ALA A 3 -4.23 -1.62 4.79
C ALA A 3 -3.43 -0.80 3.78
N ILE A 4 -2.12 -1.01 3.78
CA ILE A 4 -1.17 -0.46 2.80
C ILE A 4 -0.64 -1.61 1.95
N VAL A 5 -0.52 -1.36 0.65
CA VAL A 5 0.11 -2.27 -0.32
C VAL A 5 1.24 -1.52 -0.99
N VAL A 6 2.44 -2.10 -1.00
CA VAL A 6 3.60 -1.57 -1.71
C VAL A 6 3.72 -2.31 -3.03
N HIS A 7 3.82 -1.56 -4.12
CA HIS A 7 4.03 -2.12 -5.46
C HIS A 7 5.51 -2.07 -5.87
N ALA A 8 5.87 -2.87 -6.86
CA ALA A 8 7.25 -3.03 -7.33
C ALA A 8 7.79 -1.77 -8.02
N GLN A 9 6.92 -0.96 -8.61
CA GLN A 9 7.25 0.26 -9.34
C GLN A 9 6.43 1.43 -8.78
N ALA A 10 6.88 2.65 -9.10
CA ALA A 10 6.13 3.86 -8.81
C ALA A 10 4.83 3.92 -9.64
N ASP A 11 3.83 4.61 -9.10
CA ASP A 11 2.58 4.92 -9.77
C ASP A 11 2.82 6.03 -10.81
N ASP A 12 2.21 5.90 -11.99
CA ASP A 12 2.30 6.88 -13.08
C ASP A 12 1.20 7.95 -13.07
N GLU A 13 0.29 7.90 -12.09
CA GLU A 13 -0.83 8.81 -11.83
C GLU A 13 -1.80 9.00 -13.01
N LYS A 14 -1.78 8.10 -13.99
CA LYS A 14 -2.54 8.25 -15.24
C LYS A 14 -3.23 6.98 -15.67
N THR A 15 -2.57 5.84 -15.53
CA THR A 15 -3.04 4.57 -16.08
C THR A 15 -4.03 3.93 -15.13
N ASP A 16 -5.30 3.89 -15.52
CA ASP A 16 -6.28 3.12 -14.78
C ASP A 16 -5.99 1.61 -14.92
N PRO A 17 -6.19 0.80 -13.86
CA PRO A 17 -6.74 1.17 -12.55
C PRO A 17 -5.67 1.40 -11.46
N THR A 18 -4.38 1.18 -11.72
CA THR A 18 -3.34 1.08 -10.66
C THR A 18 -2.01 1.75 -11.04
N GLY A 19 -2.06 2.69 -11.97
CA GLY A 19 -0.94 3.57 -12.32
C GLY A 19 0.29 2.84 -12.83
N ASN A 20 0.11 1.69 -13.49
CA ASN A 20 1.22 0.84 -13.95
C ASN A 20 2.26 0.48 -12.86
N SER A 21 1.84 0.41 -11.59
CA SER A 21 2.73 0.22 -10.45
C SER A 21 3.37 -1.18 -10.36
N GLY A 22 2.96 -2.13 -11.21
CA GLY A 22 3.50 -3.49 -11.24
C GLY A 22 3.03 -4.40 -10.09
N ALA A 23 3.81 -5.44 -9.78
CA ALA A 23 3.43 -6.47 -8.81
C ALA A 23 3.35 -5.93 -7.36
N ARG A 24 2.47 -6.50 -6.52
CA ARG A 24 2.39 -6.21 -5.09
C ARG A 24 3.50 -6.94 -4.35
N ILE A 25 4.42 -6.21 -3.72
CA ILE A 25 5.63 -6.78 -3.10
C ILE A 25 5.57 -6.83 -1.58
N ALA A 26 4.71 -6.01 -0.96
CA ALA A 26 4.45 -6.06 0.47
C ALA A 26 3.01 -5.63 0.77
N CYS A 27 2.46 -6.15 1.88
CA CYS A 27 1.18 -5.69 2.41
C CYS A 27 1.22 -5.64 3.93
N GLY A 28 0.44 -4.74 4.50
CA GLY A 28 0.31 -4.58 5.94
C GLY A 28 -1.03 -3.98 6.32
N VAL A 29 -1.57 -4.43 7.46
CA VAL A 29 -2.75 -3.81 8.07
C VAL A 29 -2.31 -2.74 9.06
N ILE A 30 -2.91 -1.55 8.97
CA ILE A 30 -2.68 -0.50 9.94
C ILE A 30 -3.52 -0.80 11.18
N LYS A 31 -2.86 -0.88 12.33
CA LYS A 31 -3.48 -1.05 13.64
C LYS A 31 -3.12 0.14 14.52
N VAL A 32 -4.10 0.65 15.25
CA VAL A 32 -3.84 1.57 16.36
C VAL A 32 -3.25 0.72 17.49
N LEU A 33 -2.01 1.02 17.86
CA LEU A 33 -1.40 0.40 19.02
C LEU A 33 -1.94 1.08 20.30
N PRO A 34 -2.19 0.32 21.38
CA PRO A 34 -2.51 0.93 22.66
C PRO A 34 -1.33 1.78 23.17
N PRO A 35 -1.56 2.77 24.05
CA PRO A 35 -0.50 3.57 24.64
C PRO A 35 0.55 2.68 25.33
N PRO A 36 1.85 3.03 25.27
CA PRO A 36 2.85 2.40 26.13
C PRO A 36 2.46 2.65 27.59
N GLY A 37 2.44 1.59 28.40
CA GLY A 37 2.26 1.68 29.85
C GLY A 37 3.49 2.21 30.57
#